data_AF-A0A3D0Q8H8-F1
#
_entry.id   AF-A0A3D0Q8H8-F1
#
_cell.length_a   1.000
_cell.length_b   1.000
_cell.length_c   1.000
_cell.angle_alpha   90.00
_cell.angle_beta   90.00
_cell.angle_gamma   90.00
#
_symmetry.space_group_name_H-M   'P 1'
#
loop_
_entity.id
_entity.type
_entity.pdbx_description
1 polymer ?
#
loop_
_entity_poly.entity_id
_entity_poly.type
_entity_poly.pdbx_seq_one_letter_code
_entity_poly.pdbx_strand_id
1 'polypeptide(L)'
;VSGAAIRFEGQLLMVDPRNHSPCYQCITRLFSEQELSCVEAGIFAPVVATIGTQQAHIALLWLMGKQVLPASQLLTYDGLSLSWQQFTVPADPQCTVCQPTKTNK
;
A
#
# COMPACT_ATOMS: atom_id res chain seq x y z
N VAL A 1 -4.60 1.93 6.52
CA VAL A 1 -3.33 2.28 5.83
C VAL A 1 -2.35 1.15 6.06
N SER A 2 -1.77 0.60 5.00
CA SER A 2 -0.77 -0.47 5.05
C SER A 2 0.59 0.08 4.63
N GLY A 3 1.66 -0.44 5.21
CA GLY A 3 3.03 -0.07 4.87
C GLY A 3 3.93 -1.29 4.94
N ALA A 4 4.94 -1.33 4.08
CA ALA A 4 5.93 -2.40 4.01
C ALA A 4 7.29 -1.80 3.63
N ALA A 5 8.37 -2.48 3.99
CA ALA A 5 9.72 -2.06 3.62
C ALA A 5 10.67 -3.26 3.59
N ILE A 6 11.63 -3.22 2.66
CA ILE A 6 12.69 -4.21 2.48
C ILE A 6 13.92 -3.54 1.89
N ARG A 7 15.14 -3.92 2.28
CA ARG A 7 16.39 -3.29 1.81
C ARG A 7 16.36 -1.76 2.04
N PHE A 8 16.32 -0.97 0.96
CA PHE A 8 16.20 0.48 0.97
C PHE A 8 14.85 0.97 0.42
N GLU A 9 13.93 0.06 0.15
CA GLU A 9 12.64 0.35 -0.46
C GLU A 9 11.52 0.33 0.57
N GLY A 10 10.56 1.22 0.42
CA GLY A 10 9.36 1.28 1.22
C GLY A 10 8.11 1.41 0.35
N GLN A 11 6.97 1.01 0.90
CA GLN A 11 5.69 1.05 0.20
C GLN A 11 4.59 1.51 1.16
N LEU A 12 3.62 2.25 0.63
CA LEU A 12 2.41 2.65 1.35
C LEU A 12 1.18 2.45 0.48
N LEU A 13 0.15 1.92 1.11
CA LEU A 13 -1.15 1.75 0.52
C LEU A 13 -2.23 2.30 1.45
N MET A 14 -3.13 3.10 0.90
CA MET A 14 -4.36 3.51 1.56
C MET A 14 -5.55 2.85 0.86
N VAL A 15 -6.34 2.10 1.63
CA VAL A 15 -7.63 1.54 1.18
C VAL A 15 -8.72 2.26 1.97
N ASP A 16 -9.69 2.85 1.29
CA ASP A 16 -10.88 3.42 1.91
C ASP A 16 -12.09 2.53 1.60
N PRO A 17 -12.63 1.80 2.60
CA PRO A 17 -13.74 0.86 2.39
C PRO A 17 -15.06 1.56 2.06
N ARG A 18 -15.17 2.88 2.25
CA ARG A 18 -16.38 3.65 1.90
C ARG A 18 -16.46 3.92 0.40
N ASN A 19 -15.34 3.79 -0.31
CA ASN A 19 -15.24 3.99 -1.76
C ASN A 19 -14.97 2.65 -2.44
N HIS A 20 -15.38 2.51 -3.71
CA HIS A 20 -14.93 1.41 -4.56
C HIS A 20 -13.43 1.58 -4.85
N SER A 21 -12.58 1.03 -3.98
CA SER A 21 -11.12 1.08 -4.08
C SER A 21 -10.54 -0.34 -4.19
N PRO A 22 -9.37 -0.51 -4.85
CA PRO A 22 -8.67 -1.80 -4.85
C PRO A 22 -8.32 -2.19 -3.40
N CYS A 23 -8.66 -3.42 -3.00
CA CYS A 23 -8.18 -3.93 -1.72
C CYS A 23 -6.74 -4.42 -1.82
N TYR A 24 -6.15 -4.76 -0.67
CA TYR A 24 -4.82 -5.33 -0.58
C TYR A 24 -4.63 -6.55 -1.50
N GLN A 25 -5.64 -7.43 -1.61
CA GLN A 25 -5.59 -8.61 -2.49
C GLN A 25 -5.52 -8.27 -3.99
N CYS A 26 -6.08 -7.14 -4.43
CA CYS A 26 -5.93 -6.69 -5.81
C CYS A 26 -4.48 -6.32 -6.12
N ILE A 27 -3.76 -5.82 -5.12
CA ILE A 27 -2.40 -5.29 -5.26
C ILE A 27 -1.36 -6.40 -5.15
N THR A 28 -1.56 -7.40 -4.29
CA THR A 28 -0.62 -8.52 -4.14
C THR A 28 -0.36 -9.26 -5.44
N ARG A 29 -1.35 -9.30 -6.34
CA ARG A 29 -1.22 -9.88 -7.69
C ARG A 29 -0.24 -9.14 -8.60
N LEU A 30 0.05 -7.88 -8.31
CA LEU A 30 0.99 -7.04 -9.08
C LEU A 30 2.45 -7.27 -8.66
N PHE A 31 2.67 -7.92 -7.52
CA PHE A 31 4.01 -8.21 -7.03
C PHE A 31 4.40 -9.64 -7.40
N SER A 32 5.64 -9.81 -7.86
CA SER A 32 6.26 -11.13 -7.94
C SER A 32 6.63 -11.62 -6.55
N GLU A 33 6.83 -12.93 -6.40
CA GLU A 33 7.41 -13.46 -5.16
C GLU A 33 8.76 -12.78 -4.88
N GLN A 34 8.96 -12.37 -3.63
CA GLN A 34 10.26 -11.90 -3.18
C GLN A 34 11.19 -13.09 -3.03
N GLU A 35 12.34 -13.06 -3.71
CA GLU A 35 13.35 -14.14 -3.59
C GLU A 35 13.97 -14.22 -2.19
N LEU A 36 13.99 -13.11 -1.45
CA LEU A 36 14.57 -13.03 -0.11
C LEU A 36 13.60 -12.32 0.85
N SER A 37 13.53 -12.82 2.07
CA SER A 37 12.82 -12.18 3.19
C SER A 37 13.59 -10.96 3.72
N CYS A 38 12.93 -10.11 4.52
CA CYS A 38 13.61 -8.99 5.20
C CYS A 38 14.73 -9.46 6.16
N VAL A 39 14.65 -10.69 6.66
CA VAL A 39 15.70 -11.29 7.51
C VAL A 39 16.95 -11.61 6.69
N GLU A 40 16.78 -12.06 5.45
CA GLU A 40 17.88 -12.42 4.55
C GLU A 40 18.45 -11.22 3.80
N ALA A 41 17.59 -10.35 3.27
CA ALA A 41 17.96 -9.17 2.50
C ALA A 41 18.38 -7.97 3.36
N GLY A 42 18.03 -8.00 4.65
CA GLY A 42 18.17 -6.87 5.55
C GLY A 42 17.16 -5.75 5.29
N ILE A 43 17.14 -4.79 6.22
CA ILE A 43 16.27 -3.62 6.15
C ILE A 43 16.95 -2.41 6.78
N PHE A 44 17.01 -1.30 6.02
CA PHE A 44 17.55 -0.04 6.52
C PHE A 44 16.55 0.64 7.45
N ALA A 45 16.87 0.70 8.74
CA ALA A 45 15.95 1.17 9.78
C ALA A 45 15.29 2.56 9.49
N PRO A 46 15.99 3.56 8.94
CA PRO A 46 15.37 4.84 8.57
C PRO A 46 14.26 4.73 7.52
N VAL A 47 14.32 3.76 6.61
CA VAL A 47 13.24 3.51 5.63
C VAL A 47 11.98 3.05 6.37
N VAL A 48 12.11 2.09 7.29
CA VAL A 48 10.97 1.61 8.10
C VAL A 48 10.36 2.74 8.92
N ALA A 49 11.21 3.57 9.55
CA ALA A 49 10.76 4.72 10.34
C ALA A 49 10.00 5.75 9.47
N THR A 50 10.49 6.00 8.26
CA THR A 50 9.84 6.88 7.28
C THR A 50 8.47 6.35 6.89
N ILE A 51 8.37 5.05 6.54
CA ILE A 51 7.11 4.40 6.19
C ILE A 51 6.13 4.44 7.37
N GLY A 52 6.56 4.04 8.57
CA GLY A 52 5.70 4.05 9.76
C GLY A 52 5.17 5.45 10.11
N THR A 53 6.03 6.48 10.01
CA THR A 53 5.63 7.87 10.23
C THR A 53 4.59 8.32 9.21
N GLN A 54 4.80 7.99 7.95
CA GLN A 54 3.87 8.36 6.89
C GLN A 54 2.54 7.59 7.00
N GLN A 55 2.54 6.33 7.46
CA GLN A 55 1.31 5.59 7.77
C GLN A 55 0.48 6.33 8.83
N ALA A 56 1.11 6.76 9.92
CA ALA A 56 0.45 7.51 10.98
C ALA A 56 -0.08 8.85 10.47
N HIS A 57 0.72 9.57 9.68
CA HIS A 57 0.32 10.84 9.07
C HIS A 57 -0.94 10.69 8.19
N ILE A 58 -0.97 9.68 7.31
CA ILE A 58 -2.13 9.41 6.44
C ILE A 58 -3.35 9.04 7.27
N ALA A 59 -3.19 8.19 8.28
CA ALA A 59 -4.30 7.77 9.14
C ALA A 59 -4.92 8.97 9.89
N LEU A 60 -4.09 9.84 10.47
CA LEU A 60 -4.55 11.02 11.19
C LEU A 60 -5.28 12.00 10.27
N LEU A 61 -4.72 12.31 9.10
CA LEU A 61 -5.39 13.21 8.16
C LEU A 61 -6.72 12.63 7.67
N TRP A 62 -6.82 11.31 7.45
CA TRP A 62 -8.08 10.66 7.10
C TRP A 62 -9.13 10.76 8.21
N LEU A 63 -8.74 10.56 9.49
CA LEU A 63 -9.62 10.73 10.64
C LEU A 63 -10.12 12.18 10.79
N MET A 64 -9.32 13.16 10.37
CA MET A 64 -9.70 14.58 10.32
C MET A 64 -10.59 14.94 9.11
N GLY A 65 -11.01 13.94 8.32
CA GLY A 65 -11.83 14.15 7.12
C GLY A 65 -11.07 14.81 5.96
N LYS A 66 -9.73 14.80 5.95
CA LYS A 66 -8.93 15.31 4.84
C LYS A 66 -8.71 14.19 3.82
N GLN A 67 -8.78 14.54 2.54
CA GLN A 67 -8.39 13.62 1.48
C GLN A 67 -6.86 13.65 1.37
N VAL A 68 -6.22 12.53 1.71
CA VAL A 68 -4.76 12.47 1.87
C VAL A 68 -4.08 11.83 0.67
N LEU A 69 -4.74 10.81 0.11
CA LEU A 69 -4.32 10.10 -1.10
C LEU A 69 -5.56 9.66 -1.87
N PRO A 70 -5.49 9.58 -3.21
CA PRO A 70 -6.48 8.86 -3.98
C PRO A 70 -6.54 7.40 -3.50
N ALA A 71 -7.76 6.87 -3.32
CA ALA A 71 -7.99 5.53 -2.75
C ALA A 71 -7.41 4.37 -3.58
N SER A 72 -6.89 4.66 -4.79
CA SER A 72 -6.38 3.69 -5.75
C SER A 72 -4.88 3.84 -5.99
N GLN A 73 -4.12 4.39 -5.03
CA GLN A 73 -2.69 4.62 -5.19
C GLN A 73 -1.81 3.77 -4.28
N LEU A 74 -0.77 3.20 -4.89
CA LEU A 74 0.39 2.65 -4.23
C LEU A 74 1.50 3.70 -4.30
N LEU A 75 2.03 4.09 -3.14
CA LEU A 75 3.24 4.90 -3.07
C LEU A 75 4.44 3.98 -2.84
N THR A 76 5.53 4.22 -3.55
CA THR A 76 6.82 3.59 -3.26
C THR A 76 7.84 4.65 -2.90
N TYR A 77 8.73 4.30 -1.98
CA TYR A 77 9.83 5.12 -1.53
C TYR A 77 11.13 4.40 -1.86
N ASP A 78 12.01 5.07 -2.59
CA ASP A 78 13.38 4.64 -2.80
C ASP A 78 14.29 5.42 -1.85
N GLY A 79 14.82 4.73 -0.84
CA GLY A 79 15.70 5.30 0.17
C GLY A 79 17.12 5.60 -0.32
N LEU A 80 17.54 5.11 -1.49
CA LEU A 80 18.83 5.46 -2.09
C LEU A 80 18.75 6.79 -2.82
N SER A 81 17.68 7.01 -3.60
CA SER A 81 17.44 8.27 -4.31
C SER A 81 16.65 9.31 -3.50
N LEU A 82 16.15 8.93 -2.33
CA LEU A 82 15.25 9.73 -1.48
C LEU A 82 13.98 10.19 -2.21
N SER A 83 13.48 9.37 -3.13
CA SER A 83 12.38 9.74 -4.02
C SER A 83 11.11 8.94 -3.75
N TRP A 84 9.97 9.56 -4.09
CA TRP A 84 8.66 8.92 -4.02
C TRP A 84 8.11 8.73 -5.42
N GLN A 85 7.52 7.57 -5.68
CA GLN A 85 6.75 7.30 -6.88
C GLN A 85 5.32 6.91 -6.53
N GLN A 86 4.40 7.19 -7.44
CA GLN A 86 2.98 6.90 -7.28
C GLN A 86 2.50 6.04 -8.44
N PHE A 87 1.81 4.96 -8.12
CA PHE A 87 1.23 4.05 -9.09
C PHE A 87 -0.27 3.95 -8.86
N THR A 88 -1.05 4.12 -9.92
CA THR A 88 -2.49 3.85 -9.88
C THR A 88 -2.72 2.36 -9.99
N VAL A 89 -3.39 1.78 -9.00
CA VAL A 89 -3.75 0.37 -8.97
C VAL A 89 -5.22 0.20 -9.35
N PRO A 90 -5.54 -0.57 -10.41
CA PRO A 90 -6.92 -0.89 -10.73
C PRO A 90 -7.51 -1.88 -9.73
N ALA A 91 -8.80 -1.74 -9.43
CA ALA A 91 -9.54 -2.77 -8.74
C ALA A 91 -9.77 -3.95 -9.70
N ASP A 92 -9.48 -5.16 -9.24
CA ASP A 92 -9.71 -6.37 -10.03
C ASP A 92 -11.22 -6.71 -10.05
N PRO A 93 -11.86 -6.79 -11.24
CA PRO A 93 -13.28 -7.13 -11.39
C PRO A 93 -13.67 -8.52 -10.87
N GLN A 94 -12.71 -9.41 -10.68
CA GLN A 94 -12.90 -10.78 -10.18
C GLN A 94 -12.35 -10.96 -8.75
N CYS A 95 -12.00 -9.88 -8.05
CA CYS A 95 -11.48 -9.97 -6.70
C CYS A 95 -12.52 -10.54 -5.73
N THR A 96 -12.22 -11.69 -5.12
CA THR A 96 -13.09 -12.36 -4.15
C THR A 96 -13.23 -11.60 -2.81
N VAL A 97 -12.44 -10.56 -2.60
CA VAL A 97 -12.41 -9.79 -1.35
C VAL A 97 -13.21 -8.48 -1.45
N CYS A 98 -12.97 -7.69 -2.51
CA CYS A 98 -13.56 -6.36 -2.64
C CYS A 98 -14.67 -6.24 -3.68
N GLN A 99 -14.92 -7.27 -4.48
CA GLN A 99 -16.09 -7.29 -5.35
C GLN A 99 -17.31 -7.79 -4.57
N PRO A 100 -18.50 -7.20 -4.79
CA PRO A 100 -19.72 -7.72 -4.20
C PRO A 100 -19.94 -9.16 -4.68
N THR A 101 -19.92 -10.10 -3.75
CA THR A 101 -20.26 -11.50 -4.02
C THR A 101 -21.65 -11.52 -4.65
N LYS A 102 -21.79 -12.03 -5.87
CA LYS A 102 -23.10 -12.38 -6.41
C LYS A 102 -23.67 -13.52 -5.56
N THR A 103 -24.32 -13.19 -4.45
CA THR A 103 -25.23 -14.12 -3.78
C THR A 103 -26.41 -14.31 -4.72
N ASN A 104 -26.36 -15.38 -5.51
CA ASN A 104 -27.55 -15.94 -6.16
C ASN A 104 -28.54 -16.27 -5.04
N LYS A 105 -29.58 -15.46 -4.91
CA LYS A 105 -30.75 -15.76 -4.10
C LYS A 105 -31.97 -15.64 -4.99
#